data_AF-A0A8X7UR77-F1
#
_entry.id   AF-A0A8X7UR77-F1
#
_cell.length_a   1.000
_cell.length_b   1.000
_cell.length_c   1.000
_cell.angle_alpha   90.00
_cell.angle_beta   90.00
_cell.angle_gamma   90.00
#
_symmetry.space_group_name_H-M   'P 1'
#
loop_
_entity.id
_entity.type
_entity.pdbx_description
1 polymer ?
#
loop_
_entity_poly.entity_id
_entity_poly.type
_entity_poly.pdbx_seq_one_letter_code
_entity_poly.pdbx_strand_id
1 'polypeptide(L)' 'MGVLAEKLDLKYEEAERWIVNLIRTSKLDAKIDSESGTVIMEPTQPNVHEQLVNHTKALSGRTYKLVTQLLEYSQGQAAR' A
#
# COMPACT_ATOMS: atom_id res chain seq x y z
N MET A 1 20.56 -14.32 3.36
CA MET A 1 20.20 -15.36 2.39
C MET A 1 20.70 -16.74 2.81
N GLY A 2 21.87 -16.86 3.45
CA GLY A 2 22.36 -18.16 3.95
C GLY A 2 21.36 -18.93 4.83
N VAL A 3 20.70 -18.24 5.78
CA VAL A 3 19.68 -18.85 6.65
C VAL A 3 18.43 -19.34 5.89
N LEU A 4 18.06 -18.68 4.80
CA LEU A 4 16.93 -19.11 3.96
C LEU A 4 17.31 -20.31 3.10
N ALA A 5 18.52 -20.31 2.53
CA ALA A 5 19.07 -21.43 1.77
C ALA A 5 19.19 -22.70 2.61
N GLU A 6 19.70 -22.60 3.85
CA GLU A 6 19.80 -23.73 4.79
C GLU A 6 18.43 -24.27 5.23
N LYS A 7 17.43 -23.39 5.44
CA LYS A 7 16.09 -23.82 5.87
C LYS A 7 15.25 -24.44 4.76
N LEU A 8 15.53 -24.10 3.51
CA LEU A 8 14.82 -24.61 2.34
C LEU A 8 15.57 -25.75 1.65
N ASP A 9 16.75 -26.13 2.16
CA ASP A 9 17.67 -27.09 1.53
C ASP A 9 17.95 -26.73 0.05
N LEU A 10 18.09 -25.43 -0.22
CA LEU A 10 18.32 -24.89 -1.56
C LEU A 10 19.74 -24.33 -1.68
N LYS A 11 20.30 -24.40 -2.89
CA LYS A 11 21.53 -23.66 -3.19
C LYS A 11 21.25 -22.16 -3.13
N TYR A 12 22.29 -21.37 -2.85
CA TYR A 12 22.18 -19.91 -2.73
C TYR A 12 21.46 -19.25 -3.91
N GLU A 13 21.83 -19.61 -5.14
CA GLU A 13 21.21 -19.15 -6.39
C GLU A 13 19.73 -19.56 -6.52
N GLU A 14 19.38 -20.75 -6.05
CA GLU A 14 18.00 -21.25 -6.10
C GLU A 14 17.14 -20.58 -5.02
N ALA A 15 17.71 -20.29 -3.86
CA ALA A 15 17.05 -19.54 -2.79
C ALA A 15 16.78 -18.08 -3.20
N GLU A 16 17.71 -17.44 -3.91
CA GLU A 16 17.47 -16.10 -4.49
C GLU A 16 16.36 -16.14 -5.55
N ARG A 17 16.38 -17.12 -6.46
CA ARG A 17 15.31 -17.23 -7.46
C ARG A 17 13.95 -17.53 -6.82
N TRP A 18 13.95 -18.33 -5.76
CA TRP A 18 12.75 -18.65 -5.00
C TRP A 18 12.16 -17.42 -4.30
N ILE A 19 13.00 -16.59 -3.65
CA ILE A 19 12.51 -15.39 -2.96
C ILE A 19 12.01 -14.32 -3.92
N VAL A 20 12.65 -14.15 -5.08
CA VAL A 20 12.20 -13.25 -6.15
C VAL A 20 10.83 -13.71 -6.67
N ASN A 21 10.67 -15.01 -6.86
CA ASN A 21 9.38 -15.56 -7.31
C ASN A 21 8.29 -15.37 -6.25
N LEU A 22 8.62 -15.55 -4.96
CA LEU A 22 7.69 -15.33 -3.86
C LEU A 22 7.21 -13.86 -3.82
N ILE A 23 8.14 -12.90 -3.84
CA ILE A 23 7.81 -11.46 -3.83
C ILE A 23 6.91 -11.11 -5.03
N ARG A 24 7.26 -11.63 -6.21
CA ARG A 24 6.49 -11.40 -7.44
C ARG A 24 5.08 -12.01 -7.39
N THR A 25 4.92 -13.22 -6.87
CA THR A 25 3.61 -13.88 -6.77
C THR A 25 2.73 -13.25 -5.69
N SER A 26 3.33 -12.87 -4.56
CA SER A 26 2.61 -12.32 -3.40
C SER A 26 2.27 -10.84 -3.52
N LYS A 27 2.75 -10.14 -4.57
CA LYS A 27 2.62 -8.68 -4.75
C LYS A 27 3.06 -7.91 -3.49
N LEU A 28 4.10 -8.42 -2.82
CA LEU A 28 4.67 -7.77 -1.66
C LEU A 28 5.66 -6.71 -2.13
N ASP A 29 5.61 -5.54 -1.52
CA ASP A 29 6.64 -4.52 -1.70
C ASP A 29 7.85 -4.93 -0.86
N ALA A 30 8.92 -5.34 -1.52
CA ALA A 30 10.16 -5.75 -0.87
C ALA A 30 11.37 -5.32 -1.69
N LYS A 31 12.44 -4.94 -0.99
CA LYS A 31 13.73 -4.59 -1.56
C LYS A 31 14.74 -5.68 -1.26
N ILE A 32 15.36 -6.22 -2.30
CA ILE A 32 16.41 -7.23 -2.20
C ILE A 32 17.75 -6.51 -2.29
N ASP A 33 18.59 -6.69 -1.28
CA ASP A 33 20.00 -6.31 -1.30
C ASP A 33 20.82 -7.57 -1.57
N SER A 34 21.26 -7.72 -2.82
CA SER A 34 22.08 -8.85 -3.26
C SER A 34 23.53 -8.78 -2.73
N GLU A 35 24.03 -7.61 -2.34
CA GLU A 35 25.41 -7.49 -1.82
C GLU A 35 25.51 -8.00 -0.38
N SER A 36 24.52 -7.68 0.45
CA SER A 36 24.44 -8.20 1.83
C SER A 36 23.66 -9.50 1.94
N GLY A 37 23.03 -9.96 0.85
CA GLY A 37 22.12 -11.10 0.84
C GLY A 37 20.95 -10.91 1.80
N THR A 38 20.42 -9.69 1.93
CA THR A 38 19.34 -9.38 2.87
C THR A 38 18.10 -8.93 2.12
N VAL A 39 16.93 -9.33 2.60
CA VAL A 39 15.64 -8.91 2.05
C VAL A 39 14.97 -8.00 3.07
N ILE A 40 14.69 -6.77 2.67
CA ILE A 40 13.94 -5.80 3.46
C ILE A 40 12.51 -5.82 2.90
N MET A 41 11.56 -6.33 3.68
CA MET A 41 10.15 -6.23 3.33
C MET A 41 9.61 -4.90 3.83
N GLU A 42 8.96 -4.14 2.94
CA GLU A 42 8.26 -2.93 3.38
C GLU A 42 7.08 -3.32 4.27
N PRO A 43 6.80 -2.55 5.34
CA PRO A 43 5.68 -2.82 6.22
C PRO A 43 4.37 -2.73 5.42
N THR A 44 3.61 -3.82 5.42
CA THR A 44 2.30 -3.94 4.74
C THR A 44 1.21 -3.06 5.37
N GLN A 45 1.45 -2.50 6.55
CA GLN A 45 0.51 -1.62 7.21
C GLN A 45 0.79 -0.16 6.80
N PRO A 46 -0.13 0.53 6.11
CA PRO A 46 0.03 1.96 5.85
C PRO A 46 0.18 2.70 7.18
N ASN A 47 1.08 3.67 7.21
CA ASN A 47 1.34 4.50 8.37
C ASN A 47 0.00 5.06 8.92
N VAL A 48 -0.16 5.14 10.24
CA VAL A 48 -1.37 5.70 10.88
C VAL A 48 -1.73 7.08 10.30
N HIS A 49 -0.73 7.88 9.96
CA HIS A 49 -0.93 9.17 9.29
C HIS A 49 -1.55 9.03 7.90
N GLU A 50 -1.09 8.06 7.11
CA GLU A 50 -1.62 7.79 5.78
C GLU A 50 -3.07 7.28 5.85
N GLN A 51 -3.37 6.43 6.84
CA GLN A 51 -4.74 5.98 7.11
C GLN A 51 -5.66 7.15 7.48
N LEU A 52 -5.20 8.07 8.33
CA LEU A 52 -5.95 9.27 8.71
C LEU A 52 -6.21 10.18 7.50
N VAL A 53 -5.20 10.39 6.66
CA VAL A 53 -5.33 11.16 5.41
C VAL A 53 -6.35 10.52 4.48
N ASN A 54 -6.31 9.19 4.31
CA ASN A 54 -7.24 8.48 3.45
C ASN A 54 -8.70 8.58 3.94
N HIS A 55 -8.93 8.42 5.25
CA HIS A 55 -10.26 8.63 5.84
C HIS A 55 -10.75 10.07 5.69
N THR A 56 -9.87 11.05 5.93
CA THR A 56 -10.21 12.47 5.83
C THR A 56 -10.51 12.90 4.40
N LYS A 57 -9.78 12.37 3.39
CA LYS A 57 -10.05 12.63 1.97
C LYS A 57 -11.45 12.19 1.55
N ALA A 58 -11.85 10.98 1.94
CA ALA A 58 -13.18 10.46 1.63
C ALA A 58 -14.29 11.29 2.29
N LEU A 59 -14.10 11.68 3.56
CA LEU A 59 -15.04 12.53 4.30
C LEU A 59 -15.16 13.93 3.68
N SER A 60 -14.03 14.55 3.34
CA SER A 60 -13.98 15.87 2.70
C SER A 60 -14.73 15.88 1.37
N GLY A 61 -14.52 14.87 0.52
CA GLY A 61 -15.23 14.74 -0.75
C GLY A 61 -16.76 14.63 -0.60
N ARG A 62 -17.24 13.90 0.42
CA ARG A 62 -18.68 13.80 0.71
C ARG A 62 -19.24 15.12 1.22
N THR A 63 -18.51 15.80 2.11
CA THR A 63 -18.91 17.10 2.67
C THR A 63 -18.99 18.16 1.59
N TYR A 64 -17.99 18.22 0.70
CA TYR A 64 -18.00 19.14 -0.44
C TYR A 64 -19.23 18.93 -1.33
N LYS A 65 -19.54 17.68 -1.68
CA LYS A 65 -20.75 17.34 -2.47
C LYS A 65 -22.03 17.80 -1.78
N LEU A 66 -22.18 17.57 -0.48
CA LEU A 66 -23.35 18.01 0.29
C LEU A 66 -23.49 19.53 0.29
N VAL A 67 -22.38 20.26 0.50
CA VAL A 67 -22.38 21.72 0.45
C VAL A 67 -22.79 22.23 -0.92
N THR A 68 -22.25 21.64 -2.01
CA THR A 68 -22.66 22.00 -3.37
C THR A 68 -24.16 21.75 -3.59
N GLN A 69 -24.69 20.61 -3.16
CA GLN A 69 -26.13 20.29 -3.28
C GLN A 69 -27.01 21.26 -2.48
N LEU A 70 -26.58 21.65 -1.27
CA LEU A 70 -27.29 22.63 -0.46
C LEU A 70 -27.29 24.03 -1.09
N LEU A 71 -26.16 24.44 -1.68
CA LEU A 71 -26.05 25.70 -2.40
C LEU A 71 -26.96 25.70 -3.64
N GLU A 72 -26.96 24.63 -4.43
CA GLU A 72 -27.86 24.45 -5.58
C GLU A 72 -29.33 24.49 -5.15
N TYR A 73 -29.68 23.82 -4.05
CA TYR A 73 -31.04 23.85 -3.51
C TYR A 73 -31.45 25.25 -3.03
N SER A 74 -30.55 25.97 -2.37
CA SER A 74 -30.80 27.35 -1.92
C SER A 74 -31.00 28.33 -3.08
N GLN A 75 -30.25 28.17 -4.18
CA GLN A 75 -30.38 28.96 -5.40
C GLN A 75 -31.69 28.63 -6.14
N GLY A 76 -32.10 27.36 -6.15
CA GLY A 76 -33.37 26.92 -6.73
C GLY A 76 -34.62 27.37 -5.96
N GLN A 77 -34.52 27.61 -4.65
CA GLN A 77 -35.59 28.20 -3.84
C GLN A 77 -35.69 29.73 -3.99
N ALA A 78 -34.58 30.43 -4.22
CA ALA A 78 -34.58 31.88 -4.39
C ALA A 78 -35.15 32.35 -5.76
N ALA A 79 -35.27 31.45 -6.73
CA ALA A 79 -35.78 31.73 -8.08
C ALA A 79 -37.26 31.38 -8.29
N ARG A 80 -38.01 31.02 -7.24
CA ARG A 80 -39.47 30.82 -7.25
C ARG A 80 -40.15 31.87 -6.39
#